data_AF-A0AAU9VBL3-F1
#
_entry.id   AF-A0AAU9VBL3-F1
#
_cell.length_a   1.000
_cell.length_b   1.000
_cell.length_c   1.000
_cell.angle_alpha   90.00
_cell.angle_beta   90.00
_cell.angle_gamma   90.00
#
_symmetry.space_group_name_H-M   'P 1'
#
loop_
_entity.id
_entity.type
_entity.pdbx_description
1 polymer ?
#
loop_
_entity_poly.entity_id
_entity_poly.type
_entity_poly.pdbx_seq_one_letter_code
_entity_poly.pdbx_strand_id
1 'polypeptide(L)'
;MLLARREKLISNYTDYENTTLKISLVDESDEDDVAGVEEKYFCMLSKIDDRLKELRKSEVTKESEGHVAIRVNSQLPTLDIPRFDSKDSTKYKPSMDIFKAVVDNYLKLSNIEKLCYLHKYLAGEALAVIINLPLINESY
;
A
#
# COMPACT_ATOMS: atom_id res chain seq x y z
N MET A 1 2.04 10.89 -15.26
CA MET A 1 1.30 12.17 -15.33
C MET A 1 0.28 12.34 -14.20
N LEU A 2 -0.60 11.36 -13.91
CA LEU A 2 -1.58 11.49 -12.80
C LEU A 2 -0.96 11.54 -11.40
N LEU A 3 0.12 10.79 -11.15
CA LEU A 3 0.87 10.90 -9.88
C LEU A 3 1.42 12.31 -9.64
N ALA A 4 2.08 12.90 -10.65
CA ALA A 4 2.56 14.28 -10.58
C ALA A 4 1.42 15.31 -10.39
N ARG A 5 0.24 15.06 -10.97
CA ARG A 5 -0.95 15.90 -10.74
C ARG A 5 -1.46 15.79 -9.30
N ARG A 6 -1.40 14.59 -8.70
CA ARG A 6 -1.74 14.35 -7.30
C ARG A 6 -0.81 15.09 -6.36
N GLU A 7 0.50 14.95 -6.56
CA GLU A 7 1.53 15.63 -5.76
C GLU A 7 1.39 17.15 -5.84
N LYS A 8 1.15 17.68 -7.04
CA LYS A 8 0.91 19.11 -7.23
C LYS A 8 -0.36 19.60 -6.52
N LEU A 9 -1.43 18.80 -6.54
CA LEU A 9 -2.68 19.14 -5.85
C LEU A 9 -2.48 19.20 -4.32
N ILE A 10 -1.74 18.24 -3.76
CA ILE A 10 -1.41 18.21 -2.32
C ILE A 10 -0.56 19.42 -1.94
N SER A 11 0.52 19.69 -2.69
CA SER A 11 1.39 20.85 -2.44
C SER A 11 0.61 22.16 -2.47
N ASN A 12 -0.23 22.36 -3.49
CA ASN A 12 -1.04 23.57 -3.61
C ASN A 12 -2.05 23.72 -2.46
N TYR A 13 -2.63 22.62 -1.97
CA TYR A 13 -3.57 22.68 -0.84
C TYR A 13 -2.87 23.04 0.46
N THR A 14 -1.68 22.48 0.72
CA THR A 14 -0.85 22.89 1.87
C THR A 14 -0.46 24.37 1.81
N ASP A 15 -0.13 24.89 0.61
CA ASP A 15 0.15 26.32 0.43
C ASP A 15 -1.09 27.19 0.69
N TYR A 16 -2.26 26.71 0.28
CA TYR A 16 -3.56 27.35 0.56
C TYR A 16 -3.85 27.37 2.06
N GLU A 17 -3.72 26.25 2.78
CA GLU A 17 -3.93 26.17 4.23
C GLU A 17 -3.00 27.14 4.98
N ASN A 18 -1.73 27.16 4.62
CA ASN A 18 -0.74 28.07 5.21
C ASN A 18 -1.08 29.54 4.95
N THR A 19 -1.66 29.86 3.80
CA THR A 19 -2.05 31.23 3.45
C THR A 19 -3.32 31.64 4.20
N THR A 20 -4.32 30.76 4.24
CA THR A 20 -5.58 30.93 4.99
C THR A 20 -5.29 31.17 6.47
N LEU A 21 -4.38 30.38 7.06
CA LEU A 21 -3.97 30.55 8.45
C LEU A 21 -3.31 31.93 8.69
N LYS A 22 -2.50 32.43 7.75
CA LYS A 22 -1.90 33.77 7.85
C LYS A 22 -2.94 34.88 7.72
N ILE A 23 -3.96 34.70 6.88
CA ILE A 23 -5.05 35.65 6.71
C ILE A 23 -5.87 35.72 8.00
N SER A 24 -6.27 34.57 8.54
CA SER A 24 -7.03 34.47 9.80
C SER A 24 -6.29 35.10 11.00
N LEU A 25 -4.95 35.07 11.02
CA LEU A 25 -4.15 35.75 12.05
C LEU A 25 -4.16 37.29 11.93
N VAL A 26 -4.46 37.83 10.76
CA VAL A 26 -4.48 39.28 10.48
C VAL A 26 -5.91 39.82 10.53
N ASP A 27 -6.88 39.02 10.08
CA ASP A 27 -8.29 39.35 10.03
C ASP A 27 -9.12 38.18 10.59
N GLU A 28 -9.42 38.24 11.89
CA GLU A 28 -10.29 37.25 12.56
C GLU A 28 -11.76 37.37 12.15
N SER A 29 -12.13 38.42 11.39
CA SER A 29 -13.50 38.63 10.90
C SER A 29 -13.73 38.07 9.49
N ASP A 30 -12.71 37.48 8.88
CA ASP A 30 -12.78 36.87 7.56
C ASP A 30 -13.67 35.61 7.58
N GLU A 31 -14.76 35.64 6.81
CA GLU A 31 -15.68 34.51 6.64
C GLU A 31 -15.26 33.66 5.42
N ASP A 32 -14.10 33.02 5.52
CA ASP A 32 -13.58 32.16 4.46
C ASP A 32 -14.37 30.83 4.36
N ASP A 33 -14.73 30.43 3.13
CA ASP A 33 -15.41 29.14 2.86
C ASP A 33 -14.41 27.96 2.87
N VAL A 34 -13.73 27.77 4.00
CA VAL A 34 -12.73 26.71 4.18
C VAL A 34 -13.34 25.34 3.92
N ALA A 35 -14.55 25.10 4.43
CA ALA A 35 -15.24 23.82 4.29
C ALA A 35 -15.56 23.50 2.82
N GLY A 36 -16.06 24.47 2.04
CA GLY A 36 -16.36 24.26 0.63
C GLY A 36 -15.12 24.07 -0.24
N VAL A 37 -13.98 24.67 0.13
CA VAL A 37 -12.69 24.43 -0.55
C VAL A 37 -12.13 23.05 -0.19
N GLU A 38 -12.19 22.67 1.08
CA GLU A 38 -11.75 21.36 1.58
C GLU A 38 -12.54 20.22 0.93
N GLU A 39 -13.86 20.35 0.83
CA GLU A 39 -14.72 19.36 0.16
C GLU A 39 -14.32 19.18 -1.32
N LYS A 40 -14.08 20.29 -2.04
CA LYS A 40 -13.64 20.25 -3.44
C LYS A 40 -12.26 19.60 -3.57
N TYR A 41 -11.34 19.90 -2.65
CA TYR A 41 -10.02 19.28 -2.61
C TYR A 41 -10.11 17.77 -2.43
N PHE A 42 -10.83 17.28 -1.42
CA PHE A 42 -11.00 15.85 -1.19
C PHE A 42 -11.74 15.15 -2.33
N CYS A 43 -12.77 15.80 -2.89
CA CYS A 43 -13.46 15.29 -4.07
C CYS A 43 -12.50 15.10 -5.26
N MET A 44 -11.63 16.07 -5.52
CA MET A 44 -10.64 15.97 -6.60
C MET A 44 -9.57 14.92 -6.30
N LEU A 45 -9.08 14.85 -5.06
CA LEU A 45 -8.08 13.88 -4.63
C LEU A 45 -8.62 12.45 -4.78
N SER A 46 -9.85 12.19 -4.34
CA SER A 46 -10.56 10.91 -4.52
C SER A 46 -10.69 10.54 -5.99
N LYS A 47 -11.13 11.48 -6.85
CA LYS A 47 -11.22 11.22 -8.30
C LYS A 47 -9.88 10.85 -8.93
N ILE A 48 -8.78 11.47 -8.49
CA ILE A 48 -7.44 11.13 -8.96
C ILE A 48 -7.03 9.73 -8.48
N ASP A 49 -7.29 9.42 -7.21
CA ASP A 49 -6.97 8.12 -6.62
C ASP A 49 -7.79 6.97 -7.26
N ASP A 50 -9.07 7.21 -7.54
CA ASP A 50 -9.93 6.27 -8.28
C ASP A 50 -9.39 6.01 -9.68
N ARG A 51 -9.01 7.06 -10.43
CA ARG A 51 -8.42 6.92 -11.77
C ARG A 51 -7.08 6.19 -11.74
N LEU A 52 -6.26 6.42 -10.71
CA LEU A 52 -5.02 5.68 -10.51
C LEU A 52 -5.30 4.19 -10.21
N LYS A 53 -6.36 3.89 -9.47
CA LYS A 53 -6.80 2.53 -9.16
C LYS A 53 -7.38 1.82 -10.39
N GLU A 54 -8.18 2.52 -11.20
CA GLU A 54 -8.74 2.03 -12.46
C GLU A 54 -7.65 1.74 -13.50
N LEU A 55 -6.61 2.57 -13.59
CA LEU A 55 -5.46 2.31 -14.47
C LEU A 55 -4.73 1.02 -14.07
N ARG A 56 -4.45 0.84 -12.77
CA ARG A 56 -3.87 -0.40 -12.24
C ARG A 56 -4.75 -1.62 -12.50
N LYS A 57 -6.07 -1.47 -12.46
CA LYS A 57 -7.03 -2.56 -12.74
C LYS A 57 -7.17 -2.86 -14.24
N SER A 58 -7.02 -1.86 -15.11
CA SER A 58 -7.11 -2.01 -16.56
C SER A 58 -5.88 -2.70 -17.15
N GLU A 59 -4.70 -2.51 -16.56
CA GLU A 59 -3.47 -3.26 -16.89
C GLU A 59 -3.65 -4.77 -16.66
N VAL A 60 -4.40 -5.15 -15.62
CA VAL A 60 -4.71 -6.56 -15.28
C VAL A 60 -5.68 -7.23 -16.28
N THR A 61 -6.54 -6.46 -16.95
CA THR A 61 -7.70 -7.03 -17.67
C THR A 61 -7.40 -7.35 -19.14
N LYS A 62 -6.25 -6.91 -19.68
CA LYS A 62 -5.87 -7.19 -21.07
C LYS A 62 -5.20 -8.56 -21.30
N GLU A 63 -4.98 -9.36 -20.25
CA GLU A 63 -4.22 -10.62 -20.34
C GLU A 63 -5.03 -11.89 -20.07
N SER A 64 -6.37 -11.86 -20.03
CA SER A 64 -7.09 -13.09 -19.65
C SER A 64 -8.46 -13.25 -20.33
N GLU A 65 -8.43 -13.74 -21.56
CA GLU A 65 -9.43 -14.71 -22.00
C GLU A 65 -8.90 -16.11 -21.65
N GLY A 66 -9.62 -16.82 -20.78
CA GLY A 66 -9.40 -18.24 -20.51
C GLY A 66 -8.77 -18.55 -19.14
N HIS A 67 -9.55 -19.30 -18.36
CA HIS A 67 -9.22 -20.04 -17.14
C HIS A 67 -9.57 -19.38 -15.79
N VAL A 68 -10.45 -20.11 -15.10
CA VAL A 68 -10.75 -20.01 -13.67
C VAL A 68 -9.43 -20.20 -12.91
N ALA A 69 -8.81 -19.09 -12.50
CA ALA A 69 -7.67 -19.10 -11.60
C ALA A 69 -7.88 -18.03 -10.53
N ILE A 70 -7.77 -18.47 -9.28
CA ILE A 70 -7.69 -17.66 -8.07
C ILE A 70 -6.75 -16.48 -8.37
N ARG A 71 -7.28 -15.25 -8.38
CA ARG A 71 -6.49 -14.04 -8.67
C ARG A 71 -5.49 -13.79 -7.55
N VAL A 72 -4.30 -14.37 -7.68
CA VAL A 72 -3.08 -13.89 -7.03
C VAL A 72 -2.61 -12.65 -7.80
N ASN A 73 -3.35 -11.56 -7.64
CA ASN A 73 -3.01 -10.28 -8.26
C ASN A 73 -2.00 -9.53 -7.39
N SER A 74 -0.75 -9.98 -7.44
CA SER A 74 0.42 -9.17 -7.13
C SER A 74 1.64 -9.93 -7.62
N GLN A 75 2.05 -9.70 -8.87
CA GLN A 75 3.44 -9.93 -9.24
C GLN A 75 4.28 -8.94 -8.40
N LEU A 76 4.63 -9.35 -7.18
CA LEU A 76 5.95 -9.06 -6.65
C LEU A 76 6.95 -9.46 -7.75
N PRO A 77 8.09 -8.76 -7.92
CA PRO A 77 9.19 -9.33 -8.67
C PRO A 77 9.37 -10.75 -8.14
N THR A 78 9.41 -11.76 -9.01
CA THR A 78 9.81 -13.13 -8.66
C THR A 78 11.27 -13.08 -8.23
N LEU A 79 11.51 -12.48 -7.07
CA LEU A 79 12.69 -12.67 -6.27
C LEU A 79 12.51 -14.07 -5.74
N ASP A 80 13.35 -14.97 -6.24
CA ASP A 80 13.43 -16.35 -5.79
C ASP A 80 13.98 -16.32 -4.36
N ILE A 81 13.13 -15.96 -3.39
CA ILE A 81 13.56 -15.83 -2.01
C ILE A 81 13.74 -17.24 -1.46
N PRO A 82 14.95 -17.65 -1.06
CA PRO A 82 15.20 -19.00 -0.59
C PRO A 82 14.31 -19.29 0.63
N ARG A 83 13.58 -20.41 0.58
CA ARG A 83 12.72 -20.84 1.70
C ARG A 83 13.57 -21.08 2.94
N PHE A 84 13.10 -20.61 4.09
CA PHE A 84 13.77 -20.81 5.37
C PHE A 84 13.16 -22.01 6.11
N ASP A 85 13.94 -23.08 6.34
CA ASP A 85 13.47 -24.33 6.99
C ASP A 85 13.91 -24.52 8.45
N SER A 86 14.41 -23.45 9.09
CA SER A 86 14.96 -23.41 10.46
C SER A 86 16.12 -24.34 10.81
N LYS A 87 16.62 -25.20 9.90
CA LYS A 87 17.80 -26.04 10.18
C LYS A 87 19.10 -25.26 10.35
N ASP A 88 19.18 -24.08 9.74
CA ASP A 88 20.37 -23.22 9.79
C ASP A 88 20.01 -21.84 10.34
N SER A 89 20.18 -21.68 11.66
CA SER A 89 19.87 -20.45 12.38
C SER A 89 20.71 -19.25 11.93
N THR A 90 21.89 -19.48 11.33
CA THR A 90 22.75 -18.41 10.80
C THR A 90 22.14 -17.74 9.58
N LYS A 91 21.30 -18.47 8.83
CA LYS A 91 20.59 -17.96 7.64
C LYS A 91 19.30 -17.22 7.97
N TYR A 92 18.83 -17.28 9.21
CA TYR A 92 17.58 -16.64 9.63
C TYR A 92 17.61 -15.12 9.37
N LYS A 93 18.64 -14.45 9.85
CA LYS A 93 18.72 -12.98 9.80
C LYS A 93 18.80 -12.44 8.36
N PRO A 94 19.71 -12.92 7.49
CA PRO A 94 19.72 -12.51 6.08
C PRO A 94 18.41 -12.80 5.35
N SER A 95 17.80 -13.97 5.61
CA SER A 95 16.53 -14.38 5.02
C SER A 95 15.38 -13.43 5.42
N MET A 96 15.26 -13.15 6.71
CA MET A 96 14.23 -12.26 7.24
C MET A 96 14.44 -10.80 6.79
N ASP A 97 15.68 -10.33 6.67
CA ASP A 97 15.97 -8.98 6.18
C ASP A 97 15.51 -8.82 4.72
N ILE A 98 15.69 -9.84 3.88
CA ILE A 98 15.16 -9.86 2.49
C ILE A 98 13.63 -9.86 2.50
N PHE A 99 12.99 -10.71 3.31
CA PHE A 99 11.53 -10.75 3.42
C PHE A 99 10.97 -9.39 3.84
N LYS A 100 11.58 -8.72 4.82
CA LYS A 100 11.15 -7.40 5.25
C LYS A 100 11.29 -6.35 4.15
N ALA A 101 12.39 -6.35 3.42
CA ALA A 101 12.63 -5.41 2.33
C ALA A 101 11.60 -5.57 1.18
N VAL A 102 11.20 -6.80 0.88
CA VAL A 102 10.36 -7.13 -0.29
C VAL A 102 8.87 -7.15 0.02
N VAL A 103 8.49 -7.69 1.19
CA VAL A 103 7.09 -7.96 1.55
C VAL A 103 6.61 -7.02 2.65
N ASP A 104 7.34 -6.92 3.77
CA ASP A 104 6.88 -6.17 4.94
C ASP A 104 6.78 -4.67 4.68
N ASN A 105 7.78 -4.10 4.00
CA ASN A 105 7.82 -2.70 3.62
C ASN A 105 6.93 -2.35 2.42
N TYR A 106 6.28 -3.34 1.80
CA TYR A 106 5.45 -3.10 0.63
C TYR A 106 4.04 -2.64 1.04
N LEU A 107 3.86 -1.32 1.09
CA LEU A 107 2.64 -0.64 1.58
C LEU A 107 1.33 -0.99 0.85
N LYS A 108 1.40 -1.64 -0.31
CA LYS A 108 0.20 -2.07 -1.06
C LYS A 108 -0.31 -3.45 -0.63
N LEU A 109 0.45 -4.21 0.15
CA LEU A 109 0.01 -5.49 0.69
C LEU A 109 -0.67 -5.27 2.04
N SER A 110 -1.87 -5.84 2.17
CA SER A 110 -2.55 -5.99 3.46
C SER A 110 -1.78 -6.95 4.36
N ASN A 111 -1.96 -6.84 5.68
CA ASN A 111 -1.35 -7.74 6.66
C ASN A 111 -1.70 -9.22 6.37
N ILE A 112 -2.92 -9.49 5.92
CA ILE A 112 -3.36 -10.83 5.49
C ILE A 112 -2.52 -11.34 4.32
N GLU A 113 -2.26 -10.52 3.31
CA GLU A 113 -1.43 -10.91 2.17
C GLU A 113 0.03 -11.11 2.59
N LYS A 114 0.56 -10.26 3.48
CA LYS A 114 1.92 -10.43 4.03
C LYS A 114 2.04 -11.73 4.81
N LEU A 115 1.03 -12.11 5.60
CA LEU A 115 0.97 -13.40 6.29
C LEU A 115 0.94 -14.58 5.31
N CYS A 116 0.18 -14.48 4.21
CA CYS A 116 0.18 -15.48 3.15
C CYS A 116 1.57 -15.63 2.50
N TYR A 117 2.28 -14.52 2.30
CA TYR A 117 3.67 -14.55 1.80
C TYR A 117 4.62 -15.17 2.81
N LEU A 118 4.45 -14.88 4.10
CA LEU A 118 5.24 -15.48 5.17
C LEU A 118 5.06 -17.00 5.22
N HIS A 119 3.83 -17.50 5.06
CA HIS A 119 3.54 -18.93 4.96
C HIS A 119 4.26 -19.60 3.77
N LYS A 120 4.36 -18.91 2.63
CA LYS A 120 5.10 -19.42 1.46
C LYS A 120 6.62 -19.35 1.64
N TYR A 121 7.07 -18.41 2.46
CA TYR A 121 8.48 -18.13 2.69
C TYR A 121 9.13 -19.09 3.68
N LEU A 122 8.37 -19.50 4.70
CA LEU A 122 8.81 -20.47 5.70
C LEU A 122 8.57 -21.90 5.23
N ALA A 123 9.39 -22.82 5.73
CA ALA A 123 9.25 -24.26 5.55
C ALA A 123 9.58 -24.99 6.86
N GLY A 124 9.26 -26.27 6.93
CA GLY A 124 9.63 -27.12 8.08
C GLY A 124 9.07 -26.60 9.40
N GLU A 125 9.91 -26.57 10.43
CA GLU A 125 9.49 -26.18 11.79
C GLU A 125 9.14 -24.69 11.89
N ALA A 126 9.80 -23.82 11.11
CA ALA A 126 9.47 -22.39 11.07
C ALA A 126 8.03 -22.14 10.60
N LEU A 127 7.56 -22.90 9.60
CA LEU A 127 6.17 -22.82 9.15
C LEU A 127 5.20 -23.36 10.20
N ALA A 128 5.56 -24.45 10.89
CA ALA A 128 4.70 -25.08 11.89
C ALA A 128 4.33 -24.14 13.06
N VAL A 129 5.18 -23.14 13.35
CA VAL A 129 4.89 -22.12 14.38
C VAL A 129 3.72 -21.21 13.97
N ILE A 130 3.62 -20.85 12.69
CA ILE A 130 2.65 -19.86 12.21
C ILE A 130 1.45 -20.45 11.47
N ILE A 131 1.52 -21.73 11.08
CA ILE A 131 0.51 -22.39 10.23
C ILE A 131 -0.91 -22.36 10.81
N ASN A 132 -1.04 -22.30 12.15
CA ASN A 132 -2.31 -22.27 12.85
C ASN A 132 -2.83 -20.86 13.15
N LEU A 133 -2.11 -19.81 12.73
CA LEU A 133 -2.57 -18.44 12.91
C LEU A 133 -3.77 -18.17 11.97
N PRO A 134 -4.83 -17.50 12.47
CA PRO A 134 -5.95 -17.13 11.62
C PRO A 134 -5.51 -16.10 10.57
N LEU A 135 -6.05 -16.18 9.35
CA LEU A 135 -5.73 -15.25 8.26
C LEU A 135 -6.48 -13.91 8.42
N ILE A 136 -6.19 -13.19 9.50
CA ILE A 136 -6.73 -11.87 9.84
C ILE A 136 -5.58 -10.85 10.00
N ASN A 137 -5.88 -9.55 9.93
CA ASN A 137 -4.84 -8.51 9.93
C ASN A 137 -4.04 -8.46 11.24
N GLU A 138 -4.66 -8.86 12.35
CA GLU A 138 -4.09 -8.89 13.70
C GLU A 138 -3.12 -10.06 13.93
N SER A 139 -3.12 -11.06 13.03
CA SER A 139 -2.27 -12.24 13.14
C SER A 139 -0.93 -12.12 12.42
N TYR A 140 -0.68 -10.97 11.79
CA TYR A 140 0.61 -10.57 11.23
C TYR A 140 1.27 -9.57 12.17
#